data_AF-A0A1K0GTM3-F1
#
_entry.id   AF-A0A1K0GTM3-F1
#
_cell.length_a   1.000
_cell.length_b   1.000
_cell.length_c   1.000
_cell.angle_alpha   90.00
_cell.angle_beta   90.00
_cell.angle_gamma   90.00
#
_symmetry.space_group_name_H-M   'P 1'
#
loop_
_entity.id
_entity.type
_entity.pdbx_description
1 polymer ?
#
loop_
_entity_poly.entity_id
_entity_poly.type
_entity_poly.pdbx_seq_one_letter_code
_entity_poly.pdbx_strand_id
1 'polypeptide(L)'
;MTQDLGRRLPLLPVGDIVILQSGAHYTQVHRDTDELDVEAVSNHHLPAHQQLSAAQQEQLAAAGWTRPAPPATYNWWIRQPAPFSTRDGLRLAERMVAALRDVYGIVSPDTLVEQTDNILD
;
A
#
# COMPACT_ATOMS: atom_id res chain seq x y z
N MET A 1 0.09 -15.40 -2.09
CA MET A 1 0.38 -13.97 -1.83
C MET A 1 -0.83 -13.22 -1.32
N THR A 2 -1.84 -12.87 -2.15
CA THR A 2 -2.96 -12.01 -1.71
C THR A 2 -3.74 -12.56 -0.52
N GLN A 3 -4.05 -13.86 -0.49
CA GLN A 3 -4.75 -14.48 0.65
C GLN A 3 -3.93 -14.44 1.94
N ASP A 4 -2.64 -14.78 1.87
CA ASP A 4 -1.77 -14.81 3.04
C ASP A 4 -1.55 -13.41 3.59
N LEU A 5 -1.30 -12.43 2.71
CA LEU A 5 -1.19 -11.02 3.07
C LEU A 5 -2.49 -10.53 3.72
N GLY A 6 -3.64 -10.77 3.09
CA GLY A 6 -4.92 -10.28 3.60
C GLY A 6 -5.32 -10.87 4.96
N ARG A 7 -4.90 -12.09 5.28
CA ARG A 7 -5.07 -12.65 6.64
C ARG A 7 -4.13 -12.02 7.66
N ARG A 8 -2.95 -11.56 7.24
CA ARG A 8 -1.93 -10.96 8.11
C ARG A 8 -2.21 -9.49 8.42
N LEU A 9 -2.70 -8.70 7.47
CA LEU A 9 -2.88 -7.25 7.65
C LEU A 9 -3.68 -6.86 8.91
N PRO A 10 -4.84 -7.48 9.24
CA PRO A 10 -5.59 -7.17 10.45
C PRO A 10 -4.87 -7.55 11.75
N LEU A 11 -3.86 -8.40 11.66
CA LEU A 11 -3.11 -8.97 12.78
C LEU A 11 -1.74 -8.31 12.97
N LEU A 12 -1.44 -7.27 12.18
CA LEU A 12 -0.19 -6.54 12.34
C LEU A 12 -0.13 -5.91 13.74
N PRO A 13 0.99 -6.07 14.45
CA PRO A 13 1.33 -5.22 15.59
C PRO A 13 1.27 -3.74 15.23
N VAL A 14 0.89 -2.90 16.20
CA VAL A 14 0.98 -1.44 16.03
C VAL A 14 2.44 -1.05 15.79
N GLY A 15 2.67 -0.19 14.80
CA GLY A 15 3.99 0.25 14.35
C GLY A 15 4.60 -0.60 13.22
N ASP A 16 4.05 -1.79 12.92
CA ASP A 16 4.58 -2.62 11.85
C ASP A 16 4.26 -2.06 10.46
N ILE A 17 5.19 -2.29 9.52
CA ILE A 17 5.04 -1.94 8.11
C ILE A 17 5.21 -3.18 7.23
N VAL A 18 4.29 -3.37 6.29
CA VAL A 18 4.43 -4.37 5.22
C VAL A 18 4.56 -3.65 3.89
N ILE A 19 5.58 -4.01 3.10
CA ILE A 19 5.88 -3.40 1.82
C ILE A 19 5.87 -4.48 0.72
N LEU A 20 5.09 -4.25 -0.33
CA LEU A 20 5.21 -4.99 -1.58
C LEU A 20 5.93 -4.09 -2.59
N GLN A 21 7.08 -4.51 -3.09
CA GLN A 21 7.95 -3.64 -3.90
C GLN A 21 8.60 -4.34 -5.09
N SER A 22 8.94 -3.56 -6.11
CA SER A 22 9.82 -3.96 -7.21
C SER A 22 10.49 -2.70 -7.76
N GLY A 23 11.78 -2.52 -7.51
CA GLY A 23 12.49 -1.29 -7.86
C GLY A 23 11.94 -0.08 -7.08
N ALA A 24 11.59 1.00 -7.78
CA ALA A 24 11.03 2.20 -7.14
C ALA A 24 9.51 2.13 -6.91
N HIS A 25 8.84 1.13 -7.47
CA HIS A 25 7.40 0.94 -7.32
C HIS A 25 7.09 0.12 -6.08
N TYR A 26 6.22 0.65 -5.22
CA TYR A 26 5.77 -0.06 -4.03
C TYR A 26 4.32 0.24 -3.69
N THR A 27 3.74 -0.67 -2.91
CA THR A 27 2.61 -0.41 -2.02
C THR A 27 3.00 -0.80 -0.61
N GLN A 28 2.53 -0.07 0.38
CA GLN A 28 2.83 -0.36 1.78
C GLN A 28 1.59 -0.24 2.64
N VAL A 29 1.61 -0.92 3.78
CA VAL A 29 0.63 -0.77 4.85
C VAL A 29 1.40 -0.48 6.13
N HIS A 30 1.08 0.62 6.77
CA HIS A 30 1.49 0.92 8.13
C HIS A 30 0.31 0.65 9.08
N ARG A 31 0.56 -0.11 10.14
CA ARG A 31 -0.42 -0.31 11.20
C ARG A 31 -0.24 0.78 12.27
N ASP A 32 -1.16 1.74 12.29
CA ASP A 32 -1.27 2.71 13.40
C ASP A 32 -2.08 2.08 14.56
N THR A 33 -2.48 2.83 15.57
CA THR A 33 -3.33 2.38 16.69
C THR A 33 -4.76 2.14 16.20
N ASP A 34 -5.32 3.09 15.43
CA ASP A 34 -6.75 3.11 15.08
C ASP A 34 -7.03 2.90 13.58
N GLU A 35 -6.00 2.74 12.76
CA GLU A 35 -6.15 2.50 11.33
C GLU A 35 -5.04 1.61 10.74
N LEU A 36 -5.32 1.11 9.54
CA LEU A 36 -4.32 0.67 8.58
C LEU A 36 -4.21 1.79 7.53
N ASP A 37 -3.04 2.44 7.47
CA ASP A 37 -2.72 3.41 6.45
C ASP A 37 -2.02 2.71 5.30
N VAL A 38 -2.65 2.70 4.14
CA VAL A 38 -2.18 1.97 2.97
C VAL A 38 -1.76 2.97 1.91
N GLU A 39 -0.53 2.87 1.45
CA GLU A 39 0.02 3.77 0.45
C GLU A 39 0.44 3.05 -0.83
N ALA A 40 0.41 3.78 -1.95
CA ALA A 40 1.05 3.41 -3.20
C ALA A 40 1.88 4.58 -3.71
N VAL A 41 3.08 4.29 -4.20
CA VAL A 41 4.02 5.35 -4.60
C VAL A 41 3.45 6.24 -5.70
N SER A 42 3.70 7.54 -5.61
CA SER A 42 3.29 8.50 -6.63
C SER A 42 4.44 8.98 -7.52
N ASN A 43 4.10 9.72 -8.58
CA ASN A 43 5.07 10.39 -9.45
C ASN A 43 5.96 11.40 -8.72
N HIS A 44 5.60 11.80 -7.49
CA HIS A 44 6.45 12.65 -6.67
C HIS A 44 7.78 11.96 -6.32
N HIS A 45 7.77 10.63 -6.13
CA HIS A 45 8.93 9.84 -5.74
C HIS A 45 9.52 9.00 -6.88
N LEU A 46 8.76 8.79 -7.96
CA LEU A 46 9.24 8.00 -9.10
C LEU A 46 10.19 8.79 -10.01
N PRO A 47 11.28 8.18 -10.48
CA PRO A 47 12.13 8.79 -11.50
C PRO A 47 11.35 8.97 -12.80
N ALA A 48 11.70 9.99 -13.60
CA ALA A 48 10.92 10.41 -14.78
C ALA A 48 10.55 9.27 -15.75
N HIS A 49 11.46 8.31 -15.96
CA HIS A 49 11.25 7.17 -16.87
C HIS A 49 10.35 6.06 -16.29
N GLN A 50 9.95 6.15 -15.02
CA GLN A 50 9.08 5.20 -14.32
C GLN A 50 7.77 5.84 -13.83
N GLN A 51 7.57 7.13 -14.11
CA GLN A 51 6.37 7.85 -13.72
C GLN A 51 5.12 7.25 -14.39
N LEU A 52 4.04 7.24 -13.63
CA LEU A 52 2.71 6.85 -14.07
C LEU A 52 2.18 7.86 -15.08
N SER A 53 1.72 7.35 -16.22
CA SER A 53 0.92 8.13 -17.17
C SER A 53 -0.38 8.63 -16.52
N ALA A 54 -1.01 9.63 -17.14
CA ALA A 54 -2.32 10.11 -16.68
C ALA A 54 -3.35 8.97 -16.60
N ALA A 55 -3.36 8.07 -17.59
CA ALA A 55 -4.28 6.91 -17.61
C ALA A 55 -4.04 5.97 -16.42
N GLN A 56 -2.79 5.69 -16.06
CA GLN A 56 -2.45 4.88 -14.89
C GLN A 56 -2.89 5.54 -13.57
N GLN A 57 -2.74 6.86 -13.46
CA GLN A 57 -3.22 7.60 -12.29
C GLN A 57 -4.76 7.56 -12.18
N GLU A 58 -5.47 7.65 -13.29
CA GLU A 58 -6.93 7.45 -13.31
C GLU A 58 -7.32 6.02 -12.92
N GLN A 59 -6.54 5.01 -13.31
CA GLN A 59 -6.79 3.63 -12.90
C GLN A 59 -6.64 3.44 -11.39
N LEU A 60 -5.64 4.06 -10.74
CA LEU A 60 -5.54 4.05 -9.28
C LEU A 60 -6.75 4.71 -8.62
N ALA A 61 -7.16 5.88 -9.10
CA ALA A 61 -8.33 6.57 -8.59
C ALA A 61 -9.61 5.71 -8.73
N ALA A 62 -9.80 5.06 -9.89
CA ALA A 62 -10.92 4.16 -10.14
C ALA A 62 -10.88 2.89 -9.27
N ALA A 63 -9.68 2.41 -8.91
CA ALA A 63 -9.49 1.32 -7.95
C ALA A 63 -9.74 1.76 -6.48
N GLY A 64 -10.08 3.03 -6.27
CA GLY A 64 -10.46 3.59 -4.98
C GLY A 64 -9.28 4.04 -4.12
N TRP A 65 -8.13 4.34 -4.74
CA TRP A 65 -7.05 5.07 -4.10
C TRP A 65 -7.34 6.58 -4.12
N THR A 66 -7.02 7.26 -3.03
CA THR A 66 -7.09 8.73 -2.98
C THR A 66 -5.83 9.33 -3.59
N ARG A 67 -5.99 10.40 -4.37
CA ARG A 67 -4.88 11.10 -5.03
C ARG A 67 -3.94 11.74 -4.01
N PRO A 68 -2.63 11.81 -4.32
CA PRO A 68 -1.71 12.68 -3.60
C PRO A 68 -2.17 14.14 -3.66
N ALA A 69 -2.05 14.84 -2.54
CA ALA A 69 -2.30 16.27 -2.43
C ALA A 69 -1.18 16.94 -1.63
N PRO A 70 0.00 17.20 -2.24
CA PRO A 70 1.10 17.86 -1.55
C PRO A 70 0.73 19.27 -1.05
N PRO A 71 1.24 19.70 0.12
CA PRO A 71 2.19 18.97 0.98
C PRO A 71 1.51 17.98 1.95
N ALA A 72 0.18 17.85 1.93
CA ALA A 72 -0.55 17.03 2.90
C ALA A 72 -0.33 15.53 2.72
N THR A 73 -0.30 15.06 1.47
CA THR A 73 -0.03 13.65 1.13
C THR A 73 0.80 13.58 -0.14
N TYR A 74 1.91 12.83 -0.11
CA TYR A 74 2.80 12.66 -1.26
C TYR A 74 2.55 11.36 -2.03
N ASN A 75 1.98 10.35 -1.38
CA ASN A 75 1.60 9.09 -2.00
C ASN A 75 0.09 9.02 -2.27
N TRP A 76 -0.29 8.04 -3.09
CA TRP A 76 -1.67 7.59 -3.16
C TRP A 76 -1.99 6.85 -1.87
N TRP A 77 -3.20 7.00 -1.36
CA TRP A 77 -3.52 6.42 -0.05
C TRP A 77 -4.94 5.86 0.07
N ILE A 78 -5.09 4.90 0.98
CA ILE A 78 -6.35 4.36 1.47
C ILE A 78 -6.22 4.24 2.99
N ARG A 79 -7.18 4.81 3.73
CA ARG A 79 -7.31 4.57 5.16
C ARG A 79 -8.41 3.56 5.42
N GLN A 80 -8.09 2.55 6.19
CA GLN A 80 -9.05 1.63 6.74
C GLN A 80 -9.09 1.86 8.26
N PRO A 81 -10.20 2.37 8.83
CA PRO A 81 -10.34 2.54 10.28
C PRO A 81 -10.64 1.22 10.97
N ALA A 82 -10.26 1.12 12.25
CA ALA A 82 -10.58 0.00 13.12
C ALA A 82 -12.10 -0.08 13.44
N PRO A 83 -12.63 -1.27 13.75
CA PRO A 83 -11.95 -2.57 13.79
C PRO A 83 -11.73 -3.18 12.39
N PHE A 84 -10.66 -3.96 12.24
CA PHE A 84 -10.35 -4.64 10.97
C PHE A 84 -10.84 -6.08 10.99
N SER A 85 -11.60 -6.46 9.97
CA SER A 85 -11.91 -7.86 9.72
C SER A 85 -10.89 -8.48 8.77
N THR A 86 -10.82 -9.82 8.74
CA THR A 86 -10.09 -10.56 7.68
C THR A 86 -10.56 -10.17 6.28
N ARG A 87 -11.85 -9.82 6.12
CA ARG A 87 -12.39 -9.36 4.83
C ARG A 87 -11.81 -8.01 4.43
N ASP A 88 -11.59 -7.11 5.37
CA ASP A 88 -10.95 -5.82 5.11
C ASP A 88 -9.49 -6.01 4.72
N GLY A 89 -8.77 -6.87 5.46
CA GLY A 89 -7.40 -7.24 5.13
C GLY A 89 -7.28 -7.84 3.72
N LEU A 90 -8.16 -8.77 3.33
CA LEU A 90 -8.19 -9.33 1.97
C LEU A 90 -8.44 -8.26 0.91
N ARG A 91 -9.40 -7.36 1.13
CA ARG A 91 -9.70 -6.26 0.20
C ARG A 91 -8.52 -5.31 0.04
N LEU A 92 -7.81 -4.98 1.11
CA LEU A 92 -6.62 -4.13 1.05
C LEU A 92 -5.47 -4.84 0.31
N ALA A 93 -5.21 -6.10 0.65
CA ALA A 93 -4.20 -6.91 -0.04
C ALA A 93 -4.48 -7.03 -1.55
N GLU A 94 -5.75 -7.22 -1.94
CA GLU A 94 -6.17 -7.22 -3.35
C GLU A 94 -5.85 -5.89 -4.04
N ARG A 95 -6.15 -4.76 -3.38
CA ARG A 95 -5.88 -3.42 -3.94
C ARG A 95 -4.39 -3.12 -4.08
N MET A 96 -3.58 -3.52 -3.09
CA MET A 96 -2.13 -3.38 -3.15
C MET A 96 -1.54 -4.16 -4.34
N VAL A 97 -1.93 -5.44 -4.46
CA VAL A 97 -1.46 -6.31 -5.55
C VAL A 97 -1.98 -5.82 -6.91
N ALA A 98 -3.22 -5.33 -7.00
CA ALA A 98 -3.78 -4.78 -8.22
C ALA A 98 -3.08 -3.48 -8.64
N ALA A 99 -2.72 -2.59 -7.71
CA ALA A 99 -1.94 -1.39 -8.03
C ALA A 99 -0.60 -1.77 -8.69
N LEU A 100 0.14 -2.70 -8.10
CA LEU A 100 1.40 -3.18 -8.66
C LEU A 100 1.20 -3.86 -10.02
N ARG A 101 0.27 -4.81 -10.12
CA ARG A 101 0.08 -5.63 -11.33
C ARG A 101 -0.59 -4.87 -12.47
N ASP A 102 -1.73 -4.26 -12.19
CA ASP A 102 -2.64 -3.73 -13.21
C ASP A 102 -2.29 -2.29 -13.58
N VAL A 103 -1.71 -1.52 -12.66
CA VAL A 103 -1.32 -0.13 -12.90
C VAL A 103 0.17 -0.02 -13.20
N TYR A 104 1.03 -0.57 -12.34
CA TYR A 104 2.48 -0.42 -12.51
C TYR A 104 3.10 -1.45 -13.46
N GLY A 105 2.35 -2.49 -13.84
CA GLY A 105 2.82 -3.55 -14.75
C GLY A 105 3.76 -4.56 -14.09
N ILE A 106 3.74 -4.67 -12.76
CA ILE A 106 4.63 -5.53 -11.97
C ILE A 106 3.95 -6.86 -11.69
N VAL A 107 4.43 -7.92 -12.35
CA VAL A 107 3.82 -9.26 -12.26
C VAL A 107 4.28 -10.04 -11.03
N SER A 108 5.50 -9.78 -10.54
CA SER A 108 6.10 -10.47 -9.40
C SER A 108 6.80 -9.49 -8.46
N PRO A 109 6.05 -8.81 -7.57
CA PRO A 109 6.67 -7.96 -6.56
C PRO A 109 7.30 -8.80 -5.45
N ASP A 110 8.42 -8.33 -4.92
CA ASP A 110 8.99 -8.83 -3.69
C ASP A 110 8.09 -8.42 -2.52
N THR A 111 7.97 -9.30 -1.52
CA THR A 111 7.29 -8.98 -0.26
C THR A 111 8.36 -8.77 0.80
N LEU A 112 8.50 -7.52 1.26
CA LEU A 112 9.31 -7.18 2.42
C LEU A 112 8.37 -6.91 3.60
N VAL A 113 8.69 -7.49 4.75
CA VAL A 113 8.02 -7.19 6.00
C VAL A 113 9.09 -6.53 6.84
N GLU A 114 8.96 -5.23 7.07
CA GLU A 114 9.82 -4.54 8.01
C GLU A 114 9.18 -4.69 9.39
N GLN A 115 9.78 -5.52 10.22
CA GLN A 115 9.36 -5.65 11.61
C GLN A 115 9.98 -4.48 12.36
N THR A 116 9.15 -3.60 12.88
CA THR A 116 9.61 -2.54 13.76
C THR A 116 9.73 -3.18 15.14
N ASP A 117 10.97 -3.42 15.58
CA ASP A 117 11.21 -3.90 16.93
C ASP A 117 10.49 -2.98 17.92
N ASN A 118 9.67 -3.60 18.78
CA ASN A 118 9.15 -3.01 19.99
C ASN A 118 10.35 -2.45 20.77
N ILE A 119 10.67 -1.17 20.59
CA ILE A 119 11.40 -0.45 21.62
C ILE A 119 10.38 -0.30 22.74
N LEU A 120 10.50 -1.24 23.68
CA LEU A 120 9.92 -1.18 25.01
C LEU A 120 9.97 0.26 25.53
N ASP A 121 8.83 0.78 25.95
CA ASP A 121 8.68 1.51 27.20
C ASP A 121 7.26 1.30 27.75
#